data_AF-A0A401ULK3-F1
#
_entry.id   AF-A0A401ULK3-F1
#
_cell.length_a   1.000
_cell.length_b   1.000
_cell.length_c   1.000
_cell.angle_alpha   90.00
_cell.angle_beta   90.00
_cell.angle_gamma   90.00
#
_symmetry.space_group_name_H-M   'P 1'
#
loop_
_entity.id
_entity.type
_entity.pdbx_description
1 polymer ?
#
loop_
_entity_poly.entity_id
_entity_poly.type
_entity_poly.pdbx_seq_one_letter_code
_entity_poly.pdbx_strand_id
1 'polypeptide(L)'
;MQISITRALNEVKLLEKRINNKIENSQFIIANKQSNKKINGADTIEQFKNSAKADYESSIDLIERKKSMKTSIVESNAITKLEIGEYQYSVADAIERKKSISLDIRLLNVMKQQYARALVEVTNKNEQMEVNLDRQLETMLGSEGKKSDGADAYAKQYRETNSFELIDGLELKEKIQALEEEINEFLNNVDFCLSESNALTKIEISE
;
A
#
# COMPACT_ATOMS: atom_id res chain seq x y z
N MET A 1 2.97 -33.75 4.46
CA MET A 1 1.77 -33.34 5.23
C MET A 1 1.03 -32.21 4.50
N GLN A 2 -0.31 -32.14 4.54
CA GLN A 2 -1.08 -31.03 3.96
C GLN A 2 -1.70 -30.14 5.04
N ILE A 3 -1.49 -28.81 4.97
CA ILE A 3 -2.08 -27.85 5.92
C ILE A 3 -2.59 -26.60 5.19
N SER A 4 -3.52 -25.86 5.80
CA SER A 4 -3.95 -24.57 5.25
C SER A 4 -2.86 -23.51 5.34
N ILE A 5 -2.91 -22.50 4.46
CA ILE A 5 -1.99 -21.35 4.49
C ILE A 5 -2.06 -20.64 5.86
N THR A 6 -3.25 -20.46 6.43
CA THR A 6 -3.39 -19.89 7.79
C THR A 6 -2.60 -20.67 8.84
N ARG A 7 -2.66 -22.01 8.81
CA ARG A 7 -1.88 -22.85 9.73
C ARG A 7 -0.39 -22.77 9.43
N ALA A 8 -0.01 -22.76 8.16
CA ALA A 8 1.38 -22.64 7.74
C ALA A 8 2.01 -21.32 8.19
N LEU A 9 1.31 -20.19 8.05
CA LEU A 9 1.77 -18.87 8.51
C LEU A 9 2.00 -18.85 10.03
N ASN A 10 1.09 -19.47 10.80
CA ASN A 10 1.26 -19.60 12.24
C ASN A 10 2.46 -20.49 12.60
N GLU A 11 2.63 -21.62 11.92
CA GLU A 11 3.74 -22.55 12.15
C GLU A 11 5.09 -21.91 11.80
N VAL A 12 5.19 -21.15 10.69
CA VAL A 12 6.39 -20.37 10.36
C VAL A 12 6.76 -19.39 11.49
N LYS A 13 5.77 -18.71 12.08
CA LYS A 13 5.99 -17.79 13.21
C LYS A 13 6.44 -18.52 14.47
N LEU A 14 5.92 -19.72 14.72
CA LEU A 14 6.35 -20.55 15.86
C LEU A 14 7.76 -21.11 15.64
N LEU A 15 8.07 -21.58 14.43
CA LEU A 15 9.39 -22.05 14.04
C LEU A 15 10.42 -20.93 14.21
N GLU A 16 10.11 -19.71 13.80
CA GLU A 16 11.00 -18.55 14.00
C GLU A 16 11.34 -18.32 15.47
N LYS A 17 10.35 -18.35 16.37
CA LYS A 17 10.60 -18.25 17.81
C LYS A 17 11.44 -19.41 18.33
N ARG A 18 11.16 -20.64 17.90
CA ARG A 18 11.91 -21.84 18.31
C ARG A 18 13.37 -21.79 17.84
N ILE A 19 13.60 -21.37 16.59
CA ILE A 19 14.93 -21.19 16.01
C ILE A 19 15.71 -20.16 16.83
N ASN A 20 15.14 -18.97 17.06
CA ASN A 20 15.81 -17.92 17.84
C ASN A 20 16.16 -18.41 19.24
N ASN A 21 15.19 -19.01 19.95
CA ASN A 21 15.44 -19.57 21.28
C ASN A 21 16.52 -20.65 21.26
N LYS A 22 16.56 -21.51 20.24
CA LYS A 22 17.59 -22.56 20.16
C LYS A 22 18.97 -21.95 19.91
N ILE A 23 19.09 -21.05 18.95
CA ILE A 23 20.34 -20.35 18.63
C ILE A 23 20.87 -19.60 19.85
N GLU A 24 20.01 -18.88 20.57
CA GLU A 24 20.40 -18.10 21.75
C GLU A 24 20.85 -18.96 22.94
N ASN A 25 20.28 -20.16 23.09
CA ASN A 25 20.59 -21.06 24.22
C ASN A 25 21.67 -22.10 23.90
N SER A 26 22.05 -22.27 22.63
CA SER A 26 23.07 -23.23 22.22
C SER A 26 24.48 -22.68 22.36
N GLN A 27 25.38 -23.47 22.93
CA GLN A 27 26.79 -23.14 23.05
C GLN A 27 27.63 -23.96 22.07
N PHE A 28 27.97 -23.36 20.93
CA PHE A 28 28.73 -24.05 19.87
C PHE A 28 30.24 -24.11 20.13
N ILE A 29 30.75 -23.21 20.98
CA ILE A 29 32.18 -23.12 21.31
C ILE A 29 32.37 -22.64 22.75
N ILE A 30 33.43 -23.11 23.40
CA ILE A 30 33.82 -22.70 24.74
C ILE A 30 35.35 -22.65 24.87
N ALA A 31 35.85 -21.67 25.61
CA ALA A 31 37.27 -21.62 25.99
C ALA A 31 37.51 -22.51 27.21
N ASN A 32 38.57 -23.34 27.18
CA ASN A 32 38.99 -24.15 28.32
C ASN A 32 40.51 -24.23 28.40
N LYS A 33 41.06 -24.43 29.60
CA LYS A 33 42.50 -24.69 29.76
C LYS A 33 42.85 -26.01 29.09
N GLN A 34 43.96 -26.06 28.35
CA GLN A 34 44.41 -27.28 27.66
C GLN A 34 44.63 -28.47 28.62
N SER A 35 44.99 -28.18 29.87
CA SER A 35 45.18 -29.19 30.92
C SER A 35 43.88 -29.78 31.48
N ASN A 36 42.73 -29.14 31.27
CA ASN A 36 41.45 -29.57 31.84
C ASN A 36 40.83 -30.68 30.99
N LYS A 37 40.46 -31.80 31.63
CA LYS A 37 39.71 -32.90 30.97
C LYS A 37 38.20 -32.70 30.99
N LYS A 38 37.71 -31.70 31.72
CA LYS A 38 36.29 -31.36 31.88
C LYS A 38 36.04 -29.87 31.64
N ILE A 39 34.81 -29.55 31.26
CA ILE A 39 34.27 -28.20 31.08
C ILE A 39 33.39 -27.89 32.30
N ASN A 40 33.66 -26.76 32.96
CA ASN A 40 32.95 -26.30 34.16
C ASN A 40 32.80 -27.36 35.28
N GLY A 41 33.70 -28.35 35.35
CA GLY A 41 33.69 -29.43 36.34
C GLY A 41 32.64 -30.53 36.12
N ALA A 42 31.72 -30.37 35.16
CA ALA A 42 30.62 -31.30 34.90
C ALA A 42 30.90 -32.18 33.67
N ASP A 43 30.91 -31.58 32.47
CA ASP A 43 30.94 -32.31 31.19
C ASP A 43 32.36 -32.63 30.74
N THR A 44 32.54 -33.77 30.08
CA THR A 44 33.79 -34.05 29.34
C THR A 44 33.85 -33.22 28.06
N ILE A 45 35.06 -33.03 27.54
CA ILE A 45 35.26 -32.34 26.25
C ILE A 45 34.46 -33.01 25.12
N GLU A 46 34.36 -34.34 25.14
CA GLU A 46 33.63 -35.11 24.12
C GLU A 46 32.11 -34.92 24.24
N GLN A 47 31.57 -34.91 25.46
CA GLN A 47 30.16 -34.61 25.70
C GLN A 47 29.78 -33.22 25.18
N PHE A 48 30.61 -32.21 25.44
CA PHE A 48 30.40 -30.87 24.89
C PHE A 48 30.44 -30.86 23.36
N LYS A 49 31.45 -31.50 22.74
CA LYS A 49 31.55 -31.56 21.27
C LYS A 49 30.32 -32.23 20.65
N ASN A 50 29.82 -33.30 21.26
CA ASN A 50 28.63 -33.99 20.79
C ASN A 50 27.37 -33.12 20.97
N SER A 51 27.23 -32.44 22.11
CA SER A 51 26.14 -31.49 22.35
C SER A 51 26.14 -30.33 21.34
N ALA A 52 27.30 -29.71 21.13
CA ALA A 52 27.46 -28.61 20.16
C ALA A 52 27.12 -29.02 18.72
N LYS A 53 27.49 -30.24 18.31
CA LYS A 53 27.12 -30.80 17.00
C LYS A 53 25.61 -31.05 16.90
N ALA A 54 25.03 -31.71 17.90
CA ALA A 54 23.59 -32.02 17.92
C ALA A 54 22.74 -30.73 17.92
N ASP A 55 23.16 -29.71 18.66
CA ASP A 55 22.52 -28.41 18.67
C ASP A 55 22.61 -27.69 17.34
N TYR A 56 23.76 -27.77 16.67
CA TYR A 56 23.94 -27.21 15.34
C TYR A 56 23.04 -27.91 14.32
N GLU A 57 23.09 -29.24 14.24
CA GLU A 57 22.26 -30.06 13.33
C GLU A 57 20.78 -29.76 13.54
N SER A 58 20.30 -29.83 14.79
CA SER A 58 18.91 -29.53 15.09
C SER A 58 18.51 -28.07 14.81
N SER A 59 19.45 -27.11 14.86
CA SER A 59 19.17 -25.72 14.46
C SER A 59 19.03 -25.60 12.95
N ILE A 60 19.90 -26.27 12.19
CA ILE A 60 19.83 -26.34 10.73
C ILE A 60 18.52 -26.99 10.29
N ASP A 61 18.12 -28.11 10.89
CA ASP A 61 16.85 -28.79 10.57
C ASP A 61 15.64 -27.85 10.75
N LEU A 62 15.61 -27.08 11.84
CA LEU A 62 14.54 -26.11 12.08
C LEU A 62 14.55 -24.99 11.03
N ILE A 63 15.73 -24.49 10.65
CA ILE A 63 15.89 -23.45 9.62
C ILE A 63 15.42 -23.96 8.26
N GLU A 64 15.83 -25.17 7.86
CA GLU A 64 15.43 -25.77 6.59
C GLU A 64 13.92 -26.02 6.53
N ARG A 65 13.34 -26.51 7.64
CA ARG A 65 11.88 -26.67 7.75
C ARG A 65 11.13 -25.35 7.60
N LYS A 66 11.59 -24.27 8.25
CA LYS A 66 11.01 -22.92 8.08
C LYS A 66 11.13 -22.46 6.64
N LYS A 67 12.29 -22.66 6.02
CA LYS A 67 12.57 -22.26 4.63
C LYS A 67 11.62 -22.98 3.66
N SER A 68 11.56 -24.31 3.73
CA SER A 68 10.68 -25.13 2.90
C SER A 68 9.22 -24.68 3.00
N MET A 69 8.71 -24.56 4.23
CA MET A 69 7.34 -24.10 4.47
C MET A 69 7.08 -22.69 3.93
N LYS A 70 8.03 -21.77 4.10
CA LYS A 70 7.89 -20.41 3.58
C LYS A 70 7.89 -20.38 2.06
N THR A 71 8.74 -21.18 1.42
CA THR A 71 8.77 -21.33 -0.04
C THR A 71 7.42 -21.82 -0.57
N SER A 72 6.86 -22.88 0.00
CA SER A 72 5.55 -23.41 -0.40
C SER A 72 4.42 -22.37 -0.27
N ILE A 73 4.45 -21.55 0.79
CA ILE A 73 3.50 -20.43 0.95
C ILE A 73 3.66 -19.41 -0.18
N VAL A 74 4.89 -19.03 -0.51
CA VAL A 74 5.17 -18.03 -1.56
C VAL A 74 4.73 -18.55 -2.93
N GLU A 75 5.02 -19.80 -3.25
CA GLU A 75 4.60 -20.44 -4.50
C GLU A 75 3.07 -20.50 -4.60
N SER A 76 2.39 -20.91 -3.52
CA SER A 76 0.93 -20.91 -3.45
C SER A 76 0.37 -19.51 -3.66
N ASN A 77 0.96 -18.49 -3.03
CA ASN A 77 0.49 -17.11 -3.17
C ASN A 77 0.64 -16.56 -4.58
N ALA A 78 1.68 -16.99 -5.31
CA ALA A 78 1.92 -16.56 -6.69
C ALA A 78 0.88 -17.13 -7.67
N ILE A 79 0.35 -18.32 -7.40
CA ILE A 79 -0.56 -19.04 -8.31
C ILE A 79 -2.03 -18.84 -7.94
N THR A 80 -2.34 -18.75 -6.64
CA THR A 80 -3.72 -18.65 -6.14
C THR A 80 -4.34 -17.31 -6.55
N LYS A 81 -5.47 -17.37 -7.25
CA LYS A 81 -6.20 -16.19 -7.73
C LYS A 81 -7.34 -15.82 -6.77
N LEU A 82 -7.62 -14.53 -6.69
CA LEU A 82 -8.70 -13.94 -5.92
C LEU A 82 -9.32 -12.77 -6.69
N GLU A 83 -10.60 -12.53 -6.48
CA GLU A 83 -11.35 -11.44 -7.10
C GLU A 83 -11.55 -10.35 -6.05
N ILE A 84 -11.15 -9.12 -6.38
CA ILE A 84 -11.38 -7.92 -5.55
C ILE A 84 -11.97 -6.86 -6.46
N GLY A 85 -13.25 -6.54 -6.24
CA GLY A 85 -14.03 -5.72 -7.16
C GLY A 85 -14.07 -6.33 -8.56
N GLU A 86 -13.80 -5.53 -9.58
CA GLU A 86 -13.79 -5.98 -10.98
C GLU A 86 -12.48 -6.67 -11.42
N TYR A 87 -11.46 -6.70 -10.54
CA TYR A 87 -10.12 -7.15 -10.90
C TYR A 87 -9.77 -8.50 -10.28
N GLN A 88 -9.07 -9.32 -11.06
CA GLN A 88 -8.52 -10.59 -10.61
C GLN A 88 -7.03 -10.43 -10.25
N TYR A 89 -6.67 -10.76 -9.01
CA TYR A 89 -5.31 -10.70 -8.48
C TYR A 89 -4.79 -12.10 -8.18
N SER A 90 -3.47 -12.32 -8.21
CA SER A 90 -2.91 -13.39 -7.36
C SER A 90 -2.89 -12.93 -5.89
N VAL A 91 -2.80 -13.86 -4.94
CA VAL A 91 -2.60 -13.51 -3.53
C VAL A 91 -1.34 -12.65 -3.35
N ALA A 92 -0.26 -12.97 -4.08
CA ALA A 92 0.97 -12.17 -4.07
C ALA A 92 0.73 -10.75 -4.58
N ASP A 93 0.02 -10.60 -5.70
CA ASP A 93 -0.29 -9.28 -6.29
C ASP A 93 -1.20 -8.45 -5.36
N ALA A 94 -2.19 -9.07 -4.73
CA ALA A 94 -3.06 -8.38 -3.78
C ALA A 94 -2.30 -7.87 -2.55
N ILE A 95 -1.31 -8.64 -2.06
CA ILE A 95 -0.43 -8.22 -0.96
C ILE A 95 0.48 -7.07 -1.38
N GLU A 96 1.00 -7.08 -2.61
CA GLU A 96 1.76 -5.96 -3.17
C GLU A 96 0.87 -4.72 -3.29
N ARG A 97 -0.31 -4.89 -3.89
CA ARG A 97 -1.28 -3.84 -4.14
C ARG A 97 -1.69 -3.14 -2.85
N LYS A 98 -1.87 -3.88 -1.76
CA LYS A 98 -2.14 -3.33 -0.43
C LYS A 98 -1.04 -2.37 0.06
N LYS A 99 0.21 -2.54 -0.37
CA LYS A 99 1.32 -1.62 -0.05
C LYS A 99 1.35 -0.44 -1.01
N SER A 100 1.14 -0.69 -2.31
CA SER A 100 1.27 0.32 -3.37
C SER A 100 0.05 1.23 -3.52
N ILE A 101 -1.14 0.84 -3.04
CA ILE A 101 -2.37 1.64 -3.12
C ILE A 101 -2.27 3.02 -2.44
N SER A 102 -1.31 3.19 -1.53
CA SER A 102 -0.98 4.50 -0.95
C SER A 102 -0.59 5.55 -2.00
N LEU A 103 -0.01 5.14 -3.13
CA LEU A 103 0.30 6.01 -4.27
C LEU A 103 -0.96 6.52 -4.95
N ASP A 104 -1.97 5.67 -5.11
CA ASP A 104 -3.22 6.03 -5.76
C ASP A 104 -4.07 6.92 -4.87
N ILE A 105 -4.09 6.65 -3.57
CA ILE A 105 -4.70 7.55 -2.58
C ILE A 105 -4.04 8.94 -2.65
N ARG A 106 -2.71 8.98 -2.78
CA ARG A 106 -1.98 10.24 -2.93
C ARG A 106 -2.33 10.94 -4.24
N LEU A 107 -2.41 10.21 -5.35
CA LEU A 107 -2.82 10.75 -6.65
C LEU A 107 -4.23 11.34 -6.58
N LEU A 108 -5.20 10.58 -6.04
CA LEU A 108 -6.59 11.00 -5.84
C LEU A 108 -6.66 12.31 -5.04
N ASN A 109 -5.91 12.40 -3.93
CA ASN A 109 -5.89 13.59 -3.10
C ASN A 109 -5.35 14.83 -3.84
N VAL A 110 -4.31 14.65 -4.66
CA VAL A 110 -3.76 15.73 -5.49
C VAL A 110 -4.76 16.16 -6.55
N MET A 111 -5.40 15.22 -7.24
CA MET A 111 -6.42 15.51 -8.26
C MET A 111 -7.60 16.28 -7.67
N LYS A 112 -8.15 15.82 -6.53
CA LYS A 112 -9.23 16.51 -5.79
C LYS A 112 -8.82 17.93 -5.40
N GLN A 113 -7.60 18.09 -4.87
CA GLN A 113 -7.09 19.39 -4.47
C GLN A 113 -6.95 20.34 -5.66
N GLN A 114 -6.39 19.87 -6.79
CA GLN A 114 -6.22 20.68 -7.99
C GLN A 114 -7.57 21.09 -8.58
N TYR A 115 -8.50 20.14 -8.70
CA TYR A 115 -9.85 20.40 -9.19
C TYR A 115 -10.57 21.46 -8.32
N ALA A 116 -10.56 21.29 -7.00
CA ALA A 116 -11.18 22.25 -6.09
C ALA A 116 -10.54 23.64 -6.16
N ARG A 117 -9.21 23.72 -6.24
CA ARG A 117 -8.49 24.99 -6.37
C ARG A 117 -8.82 25.71 -7.67
N ALA A 118 -8.77 24.99 -8.80
CA ALA A 118 -9.06 25.56 -10.10
C ALA A 118 -10.51 26.05 -10.19
N LEU A 119 -11.47 25.30 -9.62
CA LEU A 119 -12.86 25.72 -9.55
C LEU A 119 -13.03 27.01 -8.74
N VAL A 120 -12.44 27.07 -7.55
CA VAL A 120 -12.49 28.28 -6.70
C VAL A 120 -11.82 29.48 -7.39
N GLU A 121 -10.70 29.26 -8.08
CA GLU A 121 -10.00 30.31 -8.81
C GLU A 121 -10.85 30.87 -9.95
N VAL A 122 -11.41 30.00 -10.79
CA VAL A 122 -12.29 30.40 -11.90
C VAL A 122 -13.51 31.17 -11.37
N THR A 123 -14.17 30.68 -10.32
CA THR A 123 -15.32 31.35 -9.70
C THR A 123 -14.94 32.74 -9.18
N ASN A 124 -13.88 32.84 -8.38
CA ASN A 124 -13.44 34.11 -7.82
C ASN A 124 -13.02 35.12 -8.89
N LYS A 125 -12.32 34.66 -9.94
CA LYS A 125 -11.88 35.53 -11.05
C LYS A 125 -13.05 36.02 -11.87
N ASN A 126 -14.04 35.17 -12.13
CA ASN A 126 -15.26 35.56 -12.83
C ASN A 126 -16.12 36.52 -12.00
N GLU A 127 -16.27 36.30 -10.69
CA GLU A 127 -16.94 37.26 -9.79
C GLU A 127 -16.24 38.62 -9.78
N GLN A 128 -14.90 38.64 -9.70
CA GLN A 128 -14.13 39.89 -9.78
C GLN A 128 -14.27 40.58 -11.15
N MET A 129 -14.32 39.80 -12.23
CA MET A 129 -14.52 40.32 -13.58
C MET A 129 -15.88 41.00 -13.72
N GLU A 130 -16.96 40.41 -13.20
CA GLU A 130 -18.30 41.03 -13.19
C GLU A 130 -18.34 42.31 -12.36
N VAL A 131 -17.76 42.33 -11.14
CA VAL A 131 -17.66 43.55 -10.32
C VAL A 131 -16.90 44.67 -11.04
N ASN A 132 -15.82 44.32 -11.75
CA ASN A 132 -15.06 45.29 -12.53
C ASN A 132 -15.84 45.80 -13.75
N LEU A 133 -16.59 44.92 -14.41
CA LEU A 133 -17.46 45.27 -15.52
C LEU A 133 -18.55 46.25 -15.07
N ASP A 134 -19.24 45.97 -13.96
CA ASP A 134 -20.28 46.84 -13.40
C ASP A 134 -19.74 48.24 -13.12
N ARG A 135 -18.57 48.35 -12.48
CA ARG A 135 -17.91 49.63 -12.20
C ARG A 135 -17.56 50.41 -13.47
N GLN A 136 -17.12 49.72 -14.52
CA GLN A 136 -16.81 50.35 -15.81
C GLN A 136 -18.08 50.83 -16.53
N LEU A 137 -19.15 50.04 -16.48
CA LEU A 137 -20.46 50.42 -17.03
C LEU A 137 -21.05 51.62 -16.28
N GLU A 138 -20.98 51.66 -14.95
CA GLU A 138 -21.40 52.82 -14.14
C GLU A 138 -20.64 54.10 -14.55
N THR A 139 -19.33 53.99 -14.77
CA THR A 139 -18.49 55.12 -15.18
C THR A 139 -18.85 55.62 -16.58
N MET A 140 -19.08 54.70 -17.54
CA MET A 140 -19.53 55.04 -18.90
C MET A 140 -20.93 55.67 -18.92
N LEU A 141 -21.88 55.11 -18.15
CA LEU A 141 -23.28 55.58 -18.12
C LEU A 141 -23.46 56.88 -17.32
N GLY A 142 -22.61 57.13 -16.31
CA GLY A 142 -22.64 58.36 -15.52
C GLY A 142 -22.07 59.59 -16.24
N SER A 143 -21.31 59.38 -17.33
CA SER A 143 -20.70 60.47 -18.12
C SER A 143 -21.50 60.83 -19.39
N GLU A 144 -22.35 59.94 -19.90
CA GLU A 144 -23.26 60.24 -21.02
C GLU A 144 -24.66 59.69 -20.74
N GLY A 145 -25.62 60.59 -20.51
CA GLY A 145 -27.02 60.27 -20.14
C GLY A 145 -27.88 59.62 -21.24
N LYS A 146 -27.36 58.66 -22.02
CA LYS A 146 -28.14 57.88 -22.99
C LYS A 146 -27.74 56.40 -23.00
N LYS A 147 -28.62 55.55 -22.47
CA LYS A 147 -28.64 54.11 -22.78
C LYS A 147 -28.96 53.90 -24.26
N SER A 148 -28.20 53.05 -24.97
CA SER A 148 -28.67 52.25 -26.12
C SER A 148 -27.49 51.51 -26.78
N ASP A 149 -27.60 50.18 -26.86
CA ASP A 149 -26.82 49.18 -27.64
C ASP A 149 -25.29 49.06 -27.42
N GLY A 150 -24.55 50.15 -27.19
CA GLY A 150 -23.09 50.11 -27.04
C GLY A 150 -22.60 49.48 -25.74
N ALA A 151 -23.35 49.67 -24.64
CA ALA A 151 -23.01 49.12 -23.32
C ALA A 151 -23.14 47.59 -23.27
N ASP A 152 -24.17 47.03 -23.90
CA ASP A 152 -24.39 45.58 -23.95
C ASP A 152 -23.34 44.90 -24.84
N ALA A 153 -22.99 45.51 -25.97
CA ALA A 153 -21.91 45.04 -26.84
C ALA A 153 -20.55 45.06 -26.12
N TYR A 154 -20.26 46.13 -25.38
CA TYR A 154 -19.05 46.24 -24.56
C TYR A 154 -19.01 45.17 -23.46
N ALA A 155 -20.12 44.98 -22.73
CA ALA A 155 -20.22 43.97 -21.69
C ALA A 155 -19.98 42.55 -22.23
N LYS A 156 -20.54 42.24 -23.41
CA LYS A 156 -20.32 40.95 -24.05
C LYS A 156 -18.86 40.73 -24.45
N GLN A 157 -18.25 41.69 -25.13
CA GLN A 157 -16.84 41.61 -25.53
C GLN A 157 -15.91 41.54 -24.32
N TYR A 158 -16.23 42.28 -23.26
CA TYR A 158 -15.46 42.28 -22.01
C TYR A 158 -15.50 40.91 -21.34
N ARG A 159 -16.67 40.28 -21.24
CA ARG A 159 -16.79 38.90 -20.73
C ARG A 159 -16.02 37.91 -21.59
N GLU A 160 -16.20 37.94 -22.91
CA GLU A 160 -15.49 37.04 -23.85
C GLU A 160 -13.97 37.13 -23.75
N THR A 161 -13.43 38.32 -23.44
CA THR A 161 -11.97 38.53 -23.37
C THR A 161 -11.40 38.26 -21.97
N ASN A 162 -12.21 38.42 -20.91
CA ASN A 162 -11.73 38.43 -19.52
C ASN A 162 -12.31 37.32 -18.64
N SER A 163 -13.26 36.52 -19.13
CA SER A 163 -13.78 35.36 -18.38
C SER A 163 -12.72 34.27 -18.28
N PHE A 164 -12.65 33.65 -17.11
CA PHE A 164 -11.85 32.48 -16.85
C PHE A 164 -12.69 31.23 -17.08
N GLU A 165 -12.09 30.24 -17.70
CA GLU A 165 -12.70 28.92 -17.89
C GLU A 165 -11.83 27.84 -17.24
N LEU A 166 -12.47 26.73 -16.86
CA LEU A 166 -11.76 25.56 -16.39
C LEU A 166 -11.26 24.77 -17.60
N ILE A 167 -9.94 24.70 -17.77
CA ILE A 167 -9.34 23.88 -18.82
C ILE A 167 -9.13 22.46 -18.27
N ASP A 168 -9.97 21.53 -18.70
CA ASP A 168 -9.89 20.12 -18.34
C ASP A 168 -9.67 19.26 -19.59
N GLY A 169 -8.48 18.69 -19.72
CA GLY A 169 -8.13 17.78 -20.81
C GLY A 169 -8.25 16.30 -20.45
N LEU A 170 -8.63 15.98 -19.21
CA LEU A 170 -8.61 14.60 -18.69
C LEU A 170 -9.97 14.10 -18.20
N GLU A 171 -11.01 14.96 -18.22
CA GLU A 171 -12.30 14.65 -17.58
C GLU A 171 -12.03 14.31 -16.11
N LEU A 172 -11.38 15.25 -15.41
CA LEU A 172 -10.73 15.02 -14.13
C LEU A 172 -11.74 14.60 -13.06
N LYS A 173 -12.98 15.09 -13.16
CA LYS A 173 -14.06 14.74 -12.25
C LYS A 173 -14.44 13.26 -12.36
N GLU A 174 -14.62 12.75 -13.58
CA GLU A 174 -14.91 11.33 -13.85
C GLU A 174 -13.75 10.46 -13.37
N LYS A 175 -12.50 10.87 -13.63
CA LYS A 175 -11.31 10.15 -13.17
C LYS A 175 -11.18 10.11 -11.65
N ILE A 176 -11.52 11.19 -10.96
CA ILE A 176 -11.56 11.23 -9.49
C ILE A 176 -12.59 10.23 -8.96
N GLN A 177 -13.79 10.20 -9.54
CA GLN A 177 -14.85 9.29 -9.11
C GLN A 177 -14.46 7.82 -9.30
N ALA A 178 -14.01 7.46 -10.50
CA ALA A 178 -13.59 6.08 -10.80
C ALA A 178 -12.44 5.62 -9.90
N LEU A 179 -11.42 6.46 -9.69
CA LEU A 179 -10.29 6.11 -8.83
C LEU A 179 -10.69 6.00 -7.35
N GLU A 180 -11.63 6.83 -6.89
CA GLU A 180 -12.17 6.75 -5.53
C GLU A 180 -12.98 5.48 -5.31
N GLU A 181 -13.82 5.09 -6.27
CA GLU A 181 -14.58 3.84 -6.24
C GLU A 181 -13.64 2.62 -6.20
N GLU A 182 -12.64 2.56 -7.09
CA GLU A 182 -11.65 1.47 -7.11
C GLU A 182 -10.88 1.36 -5.78
N ILE A 183 -10.41 2.49 -5.24
CA ILE A 183 -9.66 2.50 -3.97
C ILE A 183 -10.54 1.97 -2.84
N ASN A 184 -11.78 2.46 -2.74
CA ASN A 184 -12.69 2.07 -1.67
C ASN A 184 -13.06 0.59 -1.78
N GLU A 185 -13.36 0.12 -2.98
CA GLU A 185 -13.69 -1.28 -3.21
C GLU A 185 -12.52 -2.21 -2.88
N PHE A 186 -11.30 -1.84 -3.27
CA PHE A 186 -10.12 -2.62 -2.92
C PHE A 186 -9.87 -2.65 -1.40
N LEU A 187 -9.84 -1.49 -0.74
CA LEU A 187 -9.52 -1.40 0.69
C LEU A 187 -10.54 -2.11 1.58
N ASN A 188 -11.82 -2.06 1.20
CA ASN A 188 -12.89 -2.71 1.96
C ASN A 188 -12.84 -4.24 1.85
N ASN A 189 -12.40 -4.78 0.70
CA ASN A 189 -12.51 -6.22 0.43
C ASN A 189 -11.20 -7.00 0.58
N VAL A 190 -10.03 -6.38 0.36
CA VAL A 190 -8.74 -7.08 0.28
C VAL A 190 -8.45 -7.97 1.50
N ASP A 191 -8.76 -7.50 2.71
CA ASP A 191 -8.48 -8.25 3.94
C ASP A 191 -9.39 -9.47 4.13
N PHE A 192 -10.64 -9.36 3.69
CA PHE A 192 -11.56 -10.49 3.69
C PHE A 192 -11.13 -11.54 2.67
N CYS A 193 -10.89 -11.13 1.42
CA CYS A 193 -10.46 -12.02 0.34
C CYS A 193 -9.14 -12.75 0.68
N LEU A 194 -8.16 -12.04 1.24
CA LEU A 194 -6.90 -12.64 1.69
C LEU A 194 -7.13 -13.64 2.84
N SER A 195 -7.98 -13.31 3.81
CA SER A 195 -8.26 -14.18 4.96
C SER A 195 -8.98 -15.46 4.53
N GLU A 196 -9.97 -15.36 3.64
CA GLU A 196 -10.69 -16.49 3.08
C GLU A 196 -9.77 -17.38 2.23
N SER A 197 -8.98 -16.77 1.34
CA SER A 197 -8.00 -17.48 0.53
C SER A 197 -7.00 -18.24 1.41
N ASN A 198 -6.49 -17.62 2.48
CA ASN A 198 -5.58 -18.27 3.42
C ASN A 198 -6.23 -19.44 4.18
N ALA A 199 -7.52 -19.35 4.48
CA ALA A 199 -8.25 -20.40 5.19
C ALA A 199 -8.56 -21.61 4.28
N LEU A 200 -8.91 -21.36 3.02
CA LEU A 200 -9.33 -22.39 2.06
C LEU A 200 -8.15 -23.06 1.34
N THR A 201 -7.08 -22.31 1.06
CA THR A 201 -5.93 -22.80 0.31
C THR A 201 -5.05 -23.68 1.19
N LYS A 202 -4.65 -24.84 0.65
CA LYS A 202 -3.81 -25.81 1.33
C LYS A 202 -2.50 -26.00 0.57
N ILE A 203 -1.41 -26.13 1.32
CA ILE A 203 -0.08 -26.43 0.80
C ILE A 203 0.40 -27.79 1.28
N GLU A 204 1.20 -28.43 0.44
CA GLU A 204 1.96 -29.62 0.81
C GLU A 204 3.30 -29.20 1.42
N ILE A 205 3.66 -29.88 2.50
CA ILE A 205 4.88 -29.65 3.24
C ILE A 205 5.61 -30.99 3.31
N SER A 206 6.84 -31.00 2.81
CA SER A 206 7.81 -32.07 2.97
C SER A 206 8.16 -32.20 4.46
N GLU A 207 8.14 -33.41 5.00
CA GLU A 207 8.63 -33.68 6.37
C GLU A 207 10.14 -33.51 6.47
#